data_AF-A0A380MQQ4-F1
#
_entry.id   AF-A0A380MQQ4-F1
#
_cell.length_a   1.000
_cell.length_b   1.000
_cell.length_c   1.000
_cell.angle_alpha   90.00
_cell.angle_beta   90.00
_cell.angle_gamma   90.00
#
_symmetry.space_group_name_H-M   'P 1'
#
loop_
_entity.id
_entity.type
_entity.pdbx_description
1 polymer ?
#
loop_
_entity_poly.entity_id
_entity_poly.type
_entity_poly.pdbx_seq_one_letter_code
_entity_poly.pdbx_strand_id
1 'polypeptide(L)'
;MLIVVGMFLTGFDAPTLNTLFVDKNLRYHGLMQAFSRTNRIYDATKSFGNIVTFRDLEQATINAITLFGNKNTYNVILEKSYEEYLEGYADPQTGKAMRGYIEIVSELNQRFPDPDTIETEADKKAFAKLFGEYLRVENVLQNYDEFTALKAFQKIDASDAEALAAFQTAHHLSDDDLQQLQSTPVLSERRAQDLRSVYNDVRDWLRRQKESGQQENSKIDWSDVVFEIDLLKSQEIDLDYILGLIFEQHQQSASKAQITEEIRRVIRSSLDNRAKESLVVDFINQADFDEIPDKPAIIDAFYQFARVEQKRELDALIASENLNQEAAKRYIAAALKREFASENGTDLNAMLPKISPLNPKYLTLKQTVFEKIAAFVDKFKGVGGDLS
;
A
#
# COMPACT_ATOMS: atom_id res chain seq x y z
N MET A 1 12.83 6.99 -18.79
CA MET A 1 13.43 6.01 -19.73
C MET A 1 14.74 6.57 -20.29
N LEU A 2 15.82 5.79 -20.29
CA LEU A 2 17.12 6.18 -20.84
C LEU A 2 17.48 5.22 -21.99
N ILE A 3 17.74 5.76 -23.18
CA ILE A 3 18.17 4.96 -24.33
C ILE A 3 19.70 4.84 -24.30
N VAL A 4 20.22 3.62 -24.37
CA VAL A 4 21.66 3.34 -24.27
C VAL A 4 22.11 2.39 -25.36
N VAL A 5 23.34 2.57 -25.87
CA VAL A 5 23.96 1.66 -26.86
C VAL A 5 24.97 0.70 -26.21
N GLY A 6 25.71 1.19 -25.21
CA GLY A 6 26.78 0.46 -24.53
C GLY A 6 27.24 1.07 -23.20
N MET A 7 27.00 2.37 -22.99
CA MET A 7 27.22 3.01 -21.68
C MET A 7 26.20 2.52 -20.66
N PHE A 8 26.60 2.52 -19.39
CA PHE A 8 25.78 2.11 -18.23
C PHE A 8 25.36 0.62 -18.18
N LEU A 9 25.76 -0.19 -19.15
CA LEU A 9 25.62 -1.66 -19.09
C LEU A 9 26.66 -2.31 -18.16
N THR A 10 27.69 -1.55 -17.78
CA THR A 10 28.72 -1.94 -16.82
C THR A 10 29.00 -0.79 -15.86
N GLY A 11 29.18 -1.07 -14.57
CA GLY A 11 29.61 -0.11 -13.55
C GLY A 11 28.53 0.87 -13.05
N PHE A 12 27.42 1.04 -13.76
CA PHE A 12 26.27 1.81 -13.29
C PHE A 12 25.47 1.05 -12.24
N ASP A 13 25.09 1.70 -11.15
CA ASP A 13 24.39 1.07 -10.03
C ASP A 13 23.25 1.96 -9.56
N ALA A 14 22.02 1.43 -9.60
CA ALA A 14 20.82 2.13 -9.18
C ALA A 14 19.85 1.12 -8.51
N PRO A 15 19.70 1.15 -7.18
CA PRO A 15 18.80 0.23 -6.47
C PRO A 15 17.35 0.27 -6.96
N THR A 16 16.87 1.44 -7.38
CA THR A 16 15.50 1.66 -7.87
C THR A 16 15.27 1.22 -9.32
N LEU A 17 16.32 0.90 -10.09
CA LEU A 17 16.18 0.43 -11.46
C LEU A 17 15.77 -1.05 -11.45
N ASN A 18 14.56 -1.35 -11.95
CA ASN A 18 14.00 -2.70 -12.00
C ASN A 18 13.87 -3.29 -13.42
N THR A 19 13.70 -2.46 -14.46
CA THR A 19 13.38 -2.94 -15.80
C THR A 19 14.47 -2.60 -16.82
N LEU A 20 14.87 -3.58 -17.63
CA LEU A 20 15.77 -3.42 -18.77
C LEU A 20 15.09 -3.93 -20.05
N PHE A 21 14.89 -3.02 -20.99
CA PHE A 21 14.42 -3.33 -22.35
C PHE A 21 15.62 -3.59 -23.27
N VAL A 22 15.61 -4.71 -23.99
CA VAL A 22 16.77 -5.19 -24.76
C VAL A 22 16.40 -5.49 -26.21
N ASP A 23 16.87 -4.64 -27.12
CA ASP A 23 16.96 -4.93 -28.56
C ASP A 23 18.43 -5.01 -28.99
N LYS A 24 19.19 -5.93 -28.37
CA LYS A 24 20.61 -6.11 -28.63
C LYS A 24 21.01 -7.58 -28.48
N ASN A 25 21.91 -8.05 -29.34
CA ASN A 25 22.50 -9.39 -29.22
C ASN A 25 23.52 -9.44 -28.06
N LEU A 26 23.04 -9.57 -26.84
CA LEU A 26 23.88 -9.78 -25.64
C LEU A 26 24.35 -11.23 -25.57
N ARG A 27 25.59 -11.45 -25.11
CA ARG A 27 26.19 -12.80 -25.02
C ARG A 27 27.06 -12.95 -23.77
N TYR A 28 27.04 -14.15 -23.20
CA TYR A 28 27.92 -14.59 -22.10
C TYR A 28 28.00 -13.56 -20.95
N HIS A 29 29.22 -13.15 -20.56
CA HIS A 29 29.43 -12.22 -19.44
C HIS A 29 28.79 -10.85 -19.67
N GLY A 30 28.71 -10.36 -20.91
CA GLY A 30 28.07 -9.08 -21.22
C GLY A 30 26.55 -9.12 -20.99
N LEU A 31 25.93 -10.29 -21.23
CA LEU A 31 24.53 -10.53 -20.89
C LEU A 31 24.33 -10.49 -19.37
N MET A 32 25.15 -11.23 -18.61
CA MET A 32 25.07 -11.24 -17.14
C MET A 32 25.30 -9.85 -16.53
N GLN A 33 26.26 -9.08 -17.06
CA GLN A 33 26.54 -7.72 -16.62
C GLN A 33 25.35 -6.79 -16.87
N ALA A 34 24.77 -6.84 -18.06
CA ALA A 34 23.60 -6.04 -18.40
C ALA A 34 22.40 -6.41 -17.51
N PHE A 35 22.09 -7.70 -17.34
CA PHE A 35 20.96 -8.15 -16.52
C PHE A 35 21.17 -7.81 -15.04
N SER A 36 22.41 -7.87 -14.54
CA SER A 36 22.73 -7.48 -13.15
C SER A 36 22.50 -5.99 -12.84
N ARG A 37 22.13 -5.16 -13.83
CA ARG A 37 21.76 -3.76 -13.57
C ARG A 37 20.40 -3.63 -12.89
N THR A 38 19.53 -4.62 -13.03
CA THR A 38 18.14 -4.55 -12.52
C THR A 38 17.93 -5.25 -11.18
N ASN A 39 18.82 -6.17 -10.77
CA ASN A 39 18.59 -7.05 -9.62
C ASN A 39 19.17 -6.54 -8.29
N ARG A 40 19.45 -5.24 -8.17
CA ARG A 40 19.85 -4.65 -6.88
C ARG A 40 18.69 -4.65 -5.89
N ILE A 41 18.96 -5.11 -4.67
CA ILE A 41 17.99 -5.17 -3.57
C ILE A 41 17.56 -3.74 -3.21
N TYR A 42 16.26 -3.55 -3.00
CA TYR A 42 15.68 -2.27 -2.58
C TYR A 42 14.81 -2.46 -1.33
N ASP A 43 13.57 -2.92 -1.50
CA ASP A 43 12.62 -3.27 -0.43
C ASP A 43 11.74 -4.46 -0.88
N ALA A 44 10.71 -4.82 -0.09
CA ALA A 44 9.84 -5.95 -0.42
C ALA A 44 9.02 -5.78 -1.72
N THR A 45 8.88 -4.56 -2.23
CA THR A 45 8.13 -4.26 -3.47
C THR A 45 8.89 -4.74 -4.70
N LYS A 46 10.23 -4.72 -4.65
CA LYS A 46 11.10 -5.14 -5.75
C LYS A 46 11.56 -6.59 -5.55
N SER A 47 10.72 -7.52 -5.99
CA SER A 47 11.02 -8.96 -5.89
C SER A 47 12.17 -9.40 -6.80
N PHE A 48 12.21 -8.92 -8.04
CA PHE A 48 13.24 -9.25 -9.04
C PHE A 48 13.40 -8.14 -10.08
N GLY A 49 14.33 -8.34 -11.02
CA GLY A 49 14.56 -7.44 -12.15
C GLY A 49 13.88 -7.93 -13.42
N ASN A 50 13.09 -7.07 -14.07
CA ASN A 50 12.37 -7.37 -15.30
C ASN A 50 13.31 -7.19 -16.51
N ILE A 51 13.49 -8.24 -17.30
CA ILE A 51 14.26 -8.20 -18.53
C ILE A 51 13.33 -8.46 -19.70
N VAL A 52 13.05 -7.43 -20.49
CA VAL A 52 12.13 -7.52 -21.63
C VAL A 52 12.95 -7.51 -22.92
N THR A 53 12.97 -8.63 -23.64
CA THR A 53 13.82 -8.81 -24.82
C THR A 53 13.01 -8.81 -26.11
N PHE A 54 13.44 -8.03 -27.10
CA PHE A 54 12.82 -7.97 -28.44
C PHE A 54 13.52 -8.89 -29.46
N ARG A 55 14.48 -9.68 -29.00
CA ARG A 55 15.18 -10.73 -29.75
C ARG A 55 15.16 -11.98 -28.90
N ASP A 56 15.22 -13.13 -29.56
CA ASP A 56 15.42 -14.40 -28.87
C ASP A 56 16.79 -14.43 -28.19
N LEU A 57 16.77 -14.28 -26.86
CA LEU A 57 17.93 -14.36 -25.97
C LEU A 57 17.79 -15.48 -24.95
N GLU A 58 16.78 -16.34 -25.04
CA GLU A 58 16.52 -17.37 -24.04
C GLU A 58 17.67 -18.38 -23.99
N GLN A 59 18.01 -18.98 -25.12
CA GLN A 59 19.12 -19.93 -25.20
C GLN A 59 20.47 -19.27 -24.85
N ALA A 60 20.66 -17.99 -25.21
CA ALA A 60 21.85 -17.24 -24.83
C ALA A 60 21.95 -17.03 -23.31
N THR A 61 20.81 -16.82 -22.65
CA THR A 61 20.69 -16.68 -21.19
C THR A 61 20.97 -18.01 -20.50
N ILE A 62 20.34 -19.10 -20.96
CA ILE A 62 20.60 -20.46 -20.46
C ILE A 62 22.10 -20.80 -20.56
N ASN A 63 22.70 -20.54 -21.71
CA ASN A 63 24.12 -20.80 -21.95
C ASN A 63 25.03 -19.95 -21.04
N ALA A 64 24.69 -18.68 -20.84
CA ALA A 64 25.45 -17.80 -19.95
C ALA A 64 25.36 -18.26 -18.49
N ILE A 65 24.16 -18.56 -17.98
CA ILE A 65 23.95 -19.05 -16.62
C ILE A 65 24.67 -20.38 -16.39
N THR A 66 24.54 -21.31 -17.34
CA THR A 66 25.20 -22.64 -17.26
C THR A 66 26.73 -22.51 -17.25
N LEU A 67 27.29 -21.52 -17.94
CA LEU A 67 28.75 -21.30 -17.96
C LEU A 67 29.29 -20.80 -16.61
N PHE A 68 28.50 -20.00 -15.88
CA PHE A 68 28.91 -19.41 -14.60
C PHE A 68 28.34 -20.14 -13.36
N GLY A 69 27.57 -21.22 -13.57
CA GLY A 69 26.91 -22.00 -12.53
C GLY A 69 26.95 -23.51 -12.78
N ASN A 70 26.09 -24.25 -12.09
CA ASN A 70 25.82 -25.67 -12.31
C ASN A 70 24.42 -25.86 -12.95
N LYS A 71 24.07 -27.07 -13.42
CA LYS A 71 22.78 -27.32 -14.10
C LYS A 71 21.55 -26.95 -13.26
N ASN A 72 21.65 -26.97 -11.93
CA ASN A 72 20.58 -26.60 -11.02
C ASN A 72 20.50 -25.09 -10.74
N THR A 73 21.48 -24.30 -11.22
CA THR A 73 21.55 -22.84 -11.00
C THR A 73 20.50 -22.09 -11.83
N TYR A 74 20.02 -22.66 -12.94
CA TYR A 74 18.97 -22.06 -13.76
C TYR A 74 17.67 -21.84 -12.97
N ASN A 75 17.18 -22.89 -12.29
CA ASN A 75 15.95 -22.86 -11.49
C ASN A 75 16.02 -21.95 -10.24
N VAL A 76 17.21 -21.45 -9.93
CA VAL A 76 17.50 -20.59 -8.78
C VAL A 76 17.70 -19.13 -9.20
N ILE A 77 18.21 -18.89 -10.41
CA ILE A 77 18.51 -17.53 -10.90
C ILE A 77 17.31 -16.91 -11.61
N LEU A 78 16.56 -17.71 -12.37
CA LEU A 78 15.38 -17.22 -13.06
C LEU A 78 14.13 -17.47 -12.21
N GLU A 79 13.21 -16.53 -12.33
CA GLU A 79 11.93 -16.65 -11.65
C GLU A 79 11.04 -17.73 -12.23
N LYS A 80 10.08 -18.15 -11.41
CA LYS A 80 9.07 -19.15 -11.77
C LYS A 80 8.16 -18.63 -12.89
N SER A 81 7.51 -19.54 -13.59
CA SER A 81 6.55 -19.16 -14.63
C SER A 81 5.32 -18.47 -14.01
N TYR A 82 4.56 -17.77 -14.85
CA TYR A 82 3.26 -17.21 -14.48
C TYR A 82 2.34 -18.29 -13.89
N GLU A 83 2.28 -19.45 -14.53
CA GLU A 83 1.42 -20.57 -14.13
C GLU A 83 1.84 -21.17 -12.78
N GLU A 84 3.14 -21.26 -12.50
CA GLU A 84 3.63 -21.69 -11.18
C GLU A 84 3.18 -20.74 -10.06
N TYR A 85 3.17 -19.42 -10.27
CA TYR A 85 2.64 -18.47 -9.28
C TYR A 85 1.11 -18.48 -9.20
N LEU A 86 0.44 -18.83 -10.28
CA LEU A 86 -1.02 -18.89 -10.34
C LEU A 86 -1.58 -20.12 -9.62
N GLU A 87 -0.98 -21.29 -9.86
CA GLU A 87 -1.43 -22.60 -9.36
C GLU A 87 -0.70 -23.06 -8.10
N GLY A 88 0.55 -22.63 -7.92
CA GLY A 88 1.44 -23.06 -6.84
C GLY A 88 2.56 -23.96 -7.32
N TYR A 89 3.63 -24.03 -6.54
CA TYR A 89 4.84 -24.79 -6.89
C TYR A 89 5.57 -25.33 -5.65
N ALA A 90 6.45 -26.30 -5.83
CA ALA A 90 7.38 -26.72 -4.78
C ALA A 90 8.68 -25.94 -4.93
N ASP A 91 9.09 -25.20 -3.89
CA ASP A 91 10.34 -24.46 -3.88
C ASP A 91 11.52 -25.42 -4.13
N PRO A 92 12.30 -25.24 -5.21
CA PRO A 92 13.38 -26.15 -5.55
C PRO A 92 14.52 -26.20 -4.51
N GLN A 93 14.68 -25.17 -3.69
CA GLN A 93 15.71 -25.10 -2.65
C GLN A 93 15.24 -25.69 -1.33
N THR A 94 14.03 -25.33 -0.90
CA THR A 94 13.52 -25.70 0.43
C THR A 94 12.62 -26.93 0.41
N GLY A 95 12.11 -27.33 -0.77
CA GLY A 95 11.11 -28.38 -0.94
C GLY A 95 9.73 -28.00 -0.38
N LYS A 96 9.56 -26.76 0.06
CA LYS A 96 8.31 -26.28 0.65
C LYS A 96 7.28 -26.04 -0.45
N ALA A 97 6.05 -26.52 -0.25
CA ALA A 97 4.93 -26.18 -1.11
C ALA A 97 4.58 -24.69 -0.93
N MET A 98 4.60 -23.96 -2.04
CA MET A 98 4.18 -22.58 -2.17
C MET A 98 2.80 -22.56 -2.81
N ARG A 99 1.86 -21.90 -2.16
CA ARG A 99 0.48 -21.81 -2.61
C ARG A 99 0.35 -20.83 -3.78
N GLY A 100 -0.46 -21.18 -4.76
CA GLY A 100 -0.77 -20.32 -5.89
C GLY A 100 -1.78 -19.24 -5.56
N TYR A 101 -1.81 -18.20 -6.40
CA TYR A 101 -2.80 -17.12 -6.32
C TYR A 101 -4.25 -17.63 -6.28
N ILE A 102 -4.59 -18.61 -7.13
CA ILE A 102 -5.96 -19.15 -7.22
C ILE A 102 -6.40 -19.78 -5.89
N GLU A 103 -5.53 -20.57 -5.27
CA GLU A 103 -5.81 -21.20 -3.98
C GLU A 103 -6.03 -20.13 -2.89
N ILE A 104 -5.15 -19.13 -2.84
CA ILE A 104 -5.21 -18.04 -1.86
C ILE A 104 -6.50 -17.23 -2.01
N VAL A 105 -6.87 -16.85 -3.24
CA VAL A 105 -8.10 -16.09 -3.53
C VAL A 105 -9.34 -16.92 -3.19
N SER A 106 -9.33 -18.20 -3.52
CA SER A 106 -10.43 -19.11 -3.18
C SER A 106 -10.61 -19.24 -1.67
N GLU A 107 -9.53 -19.42 -0.90
CA GLU A 107 -9.59 -19.47 0.55
C GLU A 107 -10.05 -18.14 1.15
N LEU A 108 -9.58 -17.00 0.64
CA LEU A 108 -10.04 -15.67 1.09
C LEU A 108 -11.56 -15.53 0.94
N ASN A 109 -12.09 -15.90 -0.23
CA ASN A 109 -13.53 -15.81 -0.49
C ASN A 109 -14.36 -16.81 0.34
N GLN A 110 -13.81 -17.99 0.66
CA GLN A 110 -14.51 -19.02 1.42
C GLN A 110 -14.47 -18.80 2.94
N ARG A 111 -13.29 -18.50 3.51
CA ARG A 111 -13.13 -18.30 4.96
C ARG A 111 -13.53 -16.90 5.41
N PHE A 112 -13.35 -15.90 4.55
CA PHE A 112 -13.61 -14.51 4.87
C PHE A 112 -14.51 -13.89 3.79
N PRO A 113 -15.74 -14.41 3.57
CA PRO A 113 -16.64 -13.87 2.57
C PRO A 113 -17.06 -12.43 2.91
N ASP A 114 -17.23 -12.15 4.21
CA ASP A 114 -17.58 -10.84 4.74
C ASP A 114 -16.47 -10.31 5.67
N PRO A 115 -15.77 -9.23 5.27
CA PRO A 115 -14.78 -8.51 6.10
C PRO A 115 -15.23 -8.20 7.51
N ASP A 116 -16.51 -7.85 7.68
CA ASP A 116 -17.05 -7.35 8.95
C ASP A 116 -17.15 -8.47 10.01
N THR A 117 -17.04 -9.74 9.59
CA THR A 117 -17.10 -10.90 10.50
C THR A 117 -15.76 -11.26 11.15
N ILE A 118 -14.67 -10.58 10.82
CA ILE A 118 -13.32 -10.86 11.36
C ILE A 118 -13.17 -10.24 12.75
N GLU A 119 -13.82 -10.85 13.74
CA GLU A 119 -13.90 -10.33 15.10
C GLU A 119 -12.96 -11.02 16.09
N THR A 120 -12.81 -12.34 16.04
CA THR A 120 -12.00 -13.03 17.04
C THR A 120 -10.51 -12.82 16.80
N GLU A 121 -9.70 -12.89 17.85
CA GLU A 121 -8.24 -12.77 17.71
C GLU A 121 -7.66 -13.88 16.82
N ALA A 122 -8.26 -15.08 16.85
CA ALA A 122 -7.87 -16.19 15.98
C ALA A 122 -8.17 -15.89 14.51
N ASP A 123 -9.35 -15.32 14.22
CA ASP A 123 -9.74 -14.93 12.86
C ASP A 123 -8.85 -13.80 12.35
N LYS A 124 -8.57 -12.79 13.17
CA LYS A 124 -7.63 -11.71 12.84
C LYS A 124 -6.26 -12.26 12.47
N LYS A 125 -5.72 -13.22 13.24
CA LYS A 125 -4.41 -13.83 12.95
C LYS A 125 -4.44 -14.62 11.64
N ALA A 126 -5.46 -15.47 11.46
CA ALA A 126 -5.60 -16.29 10.27
C ALA A 126 -5.76 -15.42 9.01
N PHE A 127 -6.58 -14.38 9.09
CA PHE A 127 -6.77 -13.41 8.03
C PHE A 127 -5.48 -12.66 7.70
N ALA A 128 -4.77 -12.12 8.70
CA ALA A 128 -3.54 -11.38 8.48
C ALA A 128 -2.47 -12.23 7.75
N LYS A 129 -2.35 -13.51 8.10
CA LYS A 129 -1.44 -14.42 7.39
C LYS A 129 -1.85 -14.64 5.94
N LEU A 130 -3.11 -15.00 5.71
CA LEU A 130 -3.61 -15.31 4.38
C LEU A 130 -3.58 -14.10 3.45
N PHE A 131 -3.96 -12.91 3.96
CA PHE A 131 -3.93 -11.69 3.18
C PHE A 131 -2.49 -11.18 2.94
N GLY A 132 -1.56 -11.40 3.87
CA GLY A 132 -0.14 -11.15 3.63
C GLY A 132 0.44 -12.03 2.52
N GLU A 133 0.02 -13.30 2.44
CA GLU A 133 0.36 -14.17 1.30
C GLU A 133 -0.22 -13.64 -0.02
N TYR A 134 -1.48 -13.20 -0.01
CA TYR A 134 -2.12 -12.55 -1.17
C TYR A 134 -1.32 -11.34 -1.67
N LEU A 135 -0.94 -10.42 -0.77
CA LEU A 135 -0.18 -9.22 -1.16
C LEU A 135 1.16 -9.56 -1.81
N ARG A 136 1.87 -10.57 -1.28
CA ARG A 136 3.15 -11.03 -1.84
C ARG A 136 3.00 -11.63 -3.22
N VAL A 137 2.05 -12.54 -3.43
CA VAL A 137 1.85 -13.18 -4.74
C VAL A 137 1.29 -12.17 -5.76
N GLU A 138 0.40 -11.26 -5.35
CA GLU A 138 -0.12 -10.20 -6.22
C GLU A 138 1.02 -9.27 -6.67
N ASN A 139 1.92 -8.87 -5.77
CA ASN A 139 3.07 -8.03 -6.11
C ASN A 139 4.00 -8.68 -7.15
N VAL A 140 4.23 -9.98 -7.03
CA VAL A 140 5.02 -10.74 -8.02
C VAL A 140 4.28 -10.79 -9.36
N LEU A 141 3.01 -11.19 -9.35
CA LEU A 141 2.20 -11.36 -10.54
C LEU A 141 2.02 -10.06 -11.34
N GLN A 142 2.06 -8.88 -10.70
CA GLN A 142 2.01 -7.58 -11.38
C GLN A 142 3.14 -7.36 -12.41
N ASN A 143 4.22 -8.16 -12.38
CA ASN A 143 5.30 -8.09 -13.36
C ASN A 143 5.04 -8.95 -14.61
N TYR A 144 3.94 -9.71 -14.66
CA TYR A 144 3.59 -10.58 -15.77
C TYR A 144 2.53 -9.93 -16.66
N ASP A 145 2.71 -10.04 -17.97
CA ASP A 145 1.82 -9.45 -18.96
C ASP A 145 0.41 -10.07 -18.89
N GLU A 146 0.35 -11.38 -18.65
CA GLU A 146 -0.87 -12.17 -18.51
C GLU A 146 -1.72 -11.69 -17.33
N PHE A 147 -1.10 -11.42 -16.18
CA PHE A 147 -1.80 -10.91 -15.01
C PHE A 147 -2.26 -9.46 -15.20
N THR A 148 -1.46 -8.64 -15.89
CA THR A 148 -1.83 -7.27 -16.23
C THR A 148 -3.06 -7.26 -17.14
N ALA A 149 -3.08 -8.13 -18.17
CA ALA A 149 -4.24 -8.33 -19.01
C ALA A 149 -5.44 -8.84 -18.20
N LEU A 150 -5.25 -9.81 -17.31
CA LEU A 150 -6.30 -10.32 -16.43
C LEU A 150 -6.95 -9.22 -15.58
N LYS A 151 -6.17 -8.32 -14.97
CA LYS A 151 -6.70 -7.19 -14.19
C LYS A 151 -7.41 -6.17 -15.07
N ALA A 152 -6.90 -5.88 -16.27
CA ALA A 152 -7.55 -4.98 -17.22
C ALA A 152 -8.88 -5.55 -17.74
N PHE A 153 -8.94 -6.86 -17.96
CA PHE A 153 -10.13 -7.58 -18.41
C PHE A 153 -11.31 -7.42 -17.43
N GLN A 154 -11.04 -7.37 -16.12
CA GLN A 154 -12.08 -7.16 -15.09
C GLN A 154 -12.81 -5.81 -15.20
N LYS A 155 -12.27 -4.85 -15.96
CA LYS A 155 -12.88 -3.53 -16.17
C LYS A 155 -13.78 -3.47 -17.40
N ILE A 156 -13.79 -4.53 -18.19
CA ILE A 156 -14.55 -4.60 -19.44
C ILE A 156 -15.93 -5.16 -19.16
N ASP A 157 -16.94 -4.52 -19.75
CA ASP A 157 -18.29 -5.08 -19.76
C ASP A 157 -18.30 -6.32 -20.67
N ALA A 158 -18.52 -7.49 -20.07
CA ALA A 158 -18.58 -8.76 -20.78
C ALA A 158 -19.74 -8.85 -21.79
N SER A 159 -20.71 -7.94 -21.73
CA SER A 159 -21.80 -7.84 -22.71
C SER A 159 -21.45 -6.99 -23.93
N ASP A 160 -20.35 -6.21 -23.88
CA ASP A 160 -19.89 -5.37 -24.97
C ASP A 160 -18.91 -6.14 -25.89
N ALA A 161 -19.45 -6.68 -26.98
CA ALA A 161 -18.69 -7.44 -27.96
C ALA A 161 -17.62 -6.59 -28.69
N GLU A 162 -17.84 -5.28 -28.84
CA GLU A 162 -16.86 -4.40 -29.50
C GLU A 162 -15.67 -4.14 -28.57
N ALA A 163 -15.94 -3.88 -27.29
CA ALA A 163 -14.90 -3.73 -26.28
C ALA A 163 -14.08 -5.01 -26.09
N LEU A 164 -14.72 -6.18 -26.11
CA LEU A 164 -14.03 -7.48 -26.03
C LEU A 164 -13.10 -7.72 -27.23
N ALA A 165 -13.57 -7.47 -28.45
CA ALA A 165 -12.76 -7.63 -29.66
C ALA A 165 -11.58 -6.65 -29.72
N ALA A 166 -11.81 -5.40 -29.29
CA ALA A 166 -10.75 -4.39 -29.16
C ALA A 166 -9.69 -4.82 -28.13
N PHE A 167 -10.12 -5.38 -26.99
CA PHE A 167 -9.22 -5.88 -25.96
C PHE A 167 -8.39 -7.07 -26.41
N GLN A 168 -9.01 -8.08 -27.05
CA GLN A 168 -8.28 -9.21 -27.62
C GLN A 168 -7.19 -8.75 -28.60
N THR A 169 -7.52 -7.77 -29.46
CA THR A 169 -6.56 -7.22 -30.42
C THR A 169 -5.42 -6.47 -29.74
N ALA A 170 -5.72 -5.64 -28.73
CA ALA A 170 -4.74 -4.81 -28.02
C ALA A 170 -3.76 -5.64 -27.18
N HIS A 171 -4.22 -6.77 -26.63
CA HIS A 171 -3.41 -7.66 -25.80
C HIS A 171 -2.89 -8.90 -26.54
N HIS A 172 -3.14 -8.99 -27.85
CA HIS A 172 -2.71 -10.11 -28.71
C HIS A 172 -3.19 -11.48 -28.20
N LEU A 173 -4.42 -11.55 -27.69
CA LEU A 173 -5.00 -12.75 -27.08
C LEU A 173 -5.73 -13.61 -28.10
N SER A 174 -5.58 -14.94 -27.97
CA SER A 174 -6.41 -15.92 -28.66
C SER A 174 -7.78 -16.11 -27.98
N ASP A 175 -8.67 -16.88 -28.62
CA ASP A 175 -9.95 -17.26 -28.01
C ASP A 175 -9.77 -18.16 -26.78
N ASP A 176 -8.74 -19.02 -26.79
CA ASP A 176 -8.40 -19.88 -25.65
C ASP A 176 -7.88 -19.04 -24.47
N ASP A 177 -7.03 -18.04 -24.74
CA ASP A 177 -6.55 -17.11 -23.72
C ASP A 177 -7.72 -16.35 -23.09
N LEU A 178 -8.69 -15.90 -23.91
CA LEU A 178 -9.88 -15.21 -23.42
C LEU A 178 -10.72 -16.11 -22.49
N GLN A 179 -10.90 -17.38 -22.82
CA GLN A 179 -11.59 -18.34 -21.94
C GLN A 179 -10.85 -18.54 -20.63
N GLN A 180 -9.51 -18.58 -20.66
CA GLN A 180 -8.68 -18.68 -19.46
C GLN A 180 -8.83 -17.44 -18.58
N LEU A 181 -8.82 -16.23 -19.18
CA LEU A 181 -9.05 -14.99 -18.44
C LEU A 181 -10.42 -14.95 -17.76
N GLN A 182 -11.47 -15.44 -18.43
CA GLN A 182 -12.82 -15.49 -17.89
C GLN A 182 -12.99 -16.49 -16.73
N SER A 183 -12.27 -17.61 -16.78
CA SER A 183 -12.38 -18.68 -15.77
C SER A 183 -11.46 -18.48 -14.56
N THR A 184 -10.43 -17.64 -14.69
CA THR A 184 -9.47 -17.38 -13.60
C THR A 184 -10.12 -16.55 -12.50
N PRO A 185 -10.18 -17.04 -11.24
CA PRO A 185 -10.75 -16.28 -10.13
C PRO A 185 -9.83 -15.13 -9.74
N VAL A 186 -10.40 -13.93 -9.63
CA VAL A 186 -9.67 -12.70 -9.26
C VAL A 186 -10.45 -11.96 -8.19
N LEU A 187 -9.74 -11.34 -7.24
CA LEU A 187 -10.38 -10.40 -6.33
C LEU A 187 -10.72 -9.11 -7.08
N SER A 188 -12.00 -8.74 -7.08
CA SER A 188 -12.44 -7.44 -7.60
C SER A 188 -11.75 -6.30 -6.87
N GLU A 189 -11.56 -5.16 -7.52
CA GLU A 189 -10.87 -4.00 -6.91
C GLU A 189 -11.54 -3.59 -5.59
N ARG A 190 -12.88 -3.55 -5.56
CA ARG A 190 -13.67 -3.27 -4.36
C ARG A 190 -13.42 -4.28 -3.25
N ARG A 191 -13.42 -5.58 -3.58
CA ARG A 191 -13.17 -6.65 -2.60
C ARG A 191 -11.76 -6.55 -2.02
N ALA A 192 -10.76 -6.31 -2.88
CA ALA A 192 -9.37 -6.13 -2.47
C ALA A 192 -9.21 -4.92 -1.54
N GLN A 193 -9.87 -3.80 -1.83
CA GLN A 193 -9.89 -2.62 -0.96
C GLN A 193 -10.49 -2.91 0.42
N ASP A 194 -11.63 -3.62 0.48
CA ASP A 194 -12.26 -3.99 1.75
C ASP A 194 -11.34 -4.85 2.61
N LEU A 195 -10.68 -5.84 2.01
CA LEU A 195 -9.71 -6.68 2.71
C LEU A 195 -8.49 -5.88 3.18
N ARG A 196 -7.98 -4.94 2.38
CA ARG A 196 -6.89 -4.03 2.81
C ARG A 196 -7.30 -3.19 4.02
N SER A 197 -8.53 -2.67 4.03
CA SER A 197 -9.06 -1.93 5.18
C SER A 197 -8.99 -2.75 6.46
N VAL A 198 -9.50 -3.99 6.42
CA VAL A 198 -9.46 -4.90 7.58
C VAL A 198 -8.02 -5.26 7.93
N TYR A 199 -7.15 -5.48 6.96
CA TYR A 199 -5.75 -5.82 7.22
C TYR A 199 -5.02 -4.71 7.98
N ASN A 200 -5.26 -3.45 7.57
CA ASN A 200 -4.80 -2.29 8.32
C ASN A 200 -5.43 -2.23 9.72
N ASP A 201 -6.74 -2.49 9.85
CA ASP A 201 -7.42 -2.49 11.17
C ASP A 201 -6.82 -3.53 12.13
N VAL A 202 -6.56 -4.74 11.65
CA VAL A 202 -5.92 -5.81 12.43
C VAL A 202 -4.51 -5.39 12.88
N ARG A 203 -3.72 -4.78 11.98
CA ARG A 203 -2.39 -4.27 12.32
C ARG A 203 -2.46 -3.20 13.41
N ASP A 204 -3.34 -2.21 13.24
CA ASP A 204 -3.47 -1.08 14.15
C ASP A 204 -3.99 -1.56 15.52
N TRP A 205 -4.95 -2.50 15.53
CA TRP A 205 -5.42 -3.19 16.73
C TRP A 205 -4.27 -3.90 17.45
N LEU A 206 -3.45 -4.69 16.75
CA LEU A 206 -2.34 -5.43 17.35
C LEU A 206 -1.27 -4.48 17.92
N ARG A 207 -1.00 -3.36 17.24
CA ARG A 207 -0.09 -2.32 17.73
C ARG A 207 -0.57 -1.74 19.06
N ARG A 208 -1.87 -1.40 19.16
CA ARG A 208 -2.47 -0.89 20.41
C ARG A 208 -2.46 -1.93 21.54
N GLN A 209 -2.64 -3.22 21.22
CA GLN A 209 -2.54 -4.31 22.19
C GLN A 209 -1.13 -4.46 22.78
N LYS A 210 -0.10 -4.26 21.95
CA LYS A 210 1.31 -4.21 22.39
C LYS A 210 1.58 -3.02 23.30
N GLU A 211 1.16 -1.82 22.90
CA GLU A 211 1.38 -0.57 23.64
C GLU A 211 0.67 -0.58 25.01
N SER A 212 -0.51 -1.19 25.09
CA SER A 212 -1.28 -1.30 26.34
C SER A 212 -0.84 -2.44 27.26
N GLY A 213 0.15 -3.25 26.86
CA GLY A 213 0.58 -4.45 27.59
C GLY A 213 -0.47 -5.58 27.64
N GLN A 214 -1.62 -5.42 26.97
CA GLN A 214 -2.69 -6.41 26.96
C GLN A 214 -2.34 -7.67 26.17
N GLN A 215 -1.36 -7.59 25.25
CA GLN A 215 -0.88 -8.76 24.52
C GLN A 215 -0.26 -9.83 25.43
N GLU A 216 0.33 -9.46 26.59
CA GLU A 216 0.87 -10.43 27.55
C GLU A 216 -0.21 -11.37 28.10
N ASN A 217 -1.49 -10.98 28.01
CA ASN A 217 -2.64 -11.78 28.43
C ASN A 217 -3.28 -12.58 27.28
N SER A 218 -2.81 -12.43 26.04
CA SER A 218 -3.33 -13.18 24.90
C SER A 218 -2.85 -14.63 24.93
N LYS A 219 -3.76 -15.56 24.56
CA LYS A 219 -3.42 -16.98 24.37
C LYS A 219 -2.90 -17.27 22.96
N ILE A 220 -2.96 -16.30 22.05
CA ILE A 220 -2.60 -16.45 20.65
C ILE A 220 -1.24 -15.80 20.43
N ASP A 221 -0.27 -16.61 20.01
CA ASP A 221 1.04 -16.11 19.62
C ASP A 221 0.94 -15.36 18.28
N TRP A 222 1.54 -14.18 18.19
CA TRP A 222 1.60 -13.37 16.96
C TRP A 222 3.04 -13.23 16.41
N SER A 223 4.02 -13.89 17.03
CA SER A 223 5.43 -13.79 16.67
C SER A 223 5.74 -14.23 15.23
N ASP A 224 4.88 -15.08 14.67
CA ASP A 224 4.97 -15.65 13.33
C ASP A 224 4.18 -14.86 12.27
N VAL A 225 3.62 -13.70 12.62
CA VAL A 225 2.92 -12.80 11.69
C VAL A 225 3.80 -11.59 11.39
N VAL A 226 4.18 -11.45 10.12
CA VAL A 226 4.86 -10.27 9.59
C VAL A 226 3.85 -9.51 8.71
N PHE A 227 3.70 -8.21 8.97
CA PHE A 227 2.82 -7.36 8.16
C PHE A 227 3.57 -6.79 6.96
N GLU A 228 2.96 -6.84 5.78
CA GLU A 228 3.56 -6.41 4.52
C GLU A 228 3.48 -4.89 4.32
N ILE A 229 4.14 -4.12 5.19
CA ILE A 229 4.03 -2.65 5.23
C ILE A 229 4.53 -2.00 3.93
N ASP A 230 5.66 -2.47 3.39
CA ASP A 230 6.24 -1.91 2.16
C ASP A 230 5.30 -2.11 0.96
N LEU A 231 4.66 -3.28 0.87
CA LEU A 231 3.68 -3.58 -0.18
C LEU A 231 2.45 -2.67 -0.05
N LEU A 232 1.95 -2.45 1.16
CA LEU A 232 0.83 -1.52 1.39
C LEU A 232 1.19 -0.09 1.00
N LYS A 233 2.40 0.37 1.35
CA LYS A 233 2.89 1.71 0.99
C LYS A 233 3.04 1.90 -0.51
N SER A 234 3.50 0.87 -1.24
CA SER A 234 3.66 0.96 -2.69
C SER A 234 2.35 1.18 -3.46
N GLN A 235 1.23 0.80 -2.85
CA GLN A 235 -0.11 0.94 -3.42
C GLN A 235 -0.90 2.08 -2.79
N GLU A 236 -0.23 2.99 -2.08
CA GLU A 236 -0.89 4.15 -1.50
C GLU A 236 -1.41 5.09 -2.58
N ILE A 237 -2.60 5.62 -2.30
CA ILE A 237 -3.26 6.61 -3.12
C ILE A 237 -3.08 7.95 -2.42
N ASP A 238 -2.58 8.94 -3.15
CA ASP A 238 -2.42 10.30 -2.64
C ASP A 238 -3.76 10.93 -2.29
N LEU A 239 -3.75 11.80 -1.26
CA LEU A 239 -4.96 12.49 -0.81
C LEU A 239 -5.60 13.30 -1.94
N ASP A 240 -4.80 13.94 -2.79
CA ASP A 240 -5.29 14.72 -3.94
C ASP A 240 -6.09 13.86 -4.94
N TYR A 241 -5.69 12.59 -5.13
CA TYR A 241 -6.45 11.66 -5.95
C TYR A 241 -7.79 11.32 -5.29
N ILE A 242 -7.82 11.07 -3.98
CA ILE A 242 -9.06 10.84 -3.23
C ILE A 242 -10.00 12.04 -3.35
N LEU A 243 -9.49 13.26 -3.27
CA LEU A 243 -10.27 14.49 -3.48
C LEU A 243 -10.78 14.59 -4.92
N GLY A 244 -9.97 14.20 -5.91
CA GLY A 244 -10.40 14.07 -7.29
C GLY A 244 -11.56 13.09 -7.49
N LEU A 245 -11.55 11.95 -6.78
CA LEU A 245 -12.66 10.98 -6.81
C LEU A 245 -13.95 11.56 -6.22
N ILE A 246 -13.88 12.34 -5.13
CA ILE A 246 -15.06 13.02 -4.56
C ILE A 246 -15.74 13.86 -5.62
N PHE A 247 -14.94 14.65 -6.36
CA PHE A 247 -15.44 15.51 -7.42
C PHE A 247 -16.06 14.72 -8.58
N GLU A 248 -15.40 13.65 -9.04
CA GLU A 248 -15.94 12.78 -10.10
C GLU A 248 -17.28 12.13 -9.71
N GLN A 249 -17.39 11.64 -8.48
CA GLN A 249 -18.62 11.04 -7.98
C GLN A 249 -19.77 12.05 -7.90
N HIS A 250 -19.48 13.29 -7.47
CA HIS A 250 -20.48 14.38 -7.51
C HIS A 250 -20.94 14.68 -8.93
N GLN A 251 -20.01 14.74 -9.90
CA GLN A 251 -20.38 14.93 -11.32
C GLN A 251 -21.27 13.81 -11.86
N GLN A 252 -21.13 12.60 -11.35
CA GLN A 252 -22.01 11.46 -11.66
C GLN A 252 -23.33 11.48 -10.88
N SER A 253 -23.68 12.61 -10.24
CA SER A 253 -24.90 12.81 -9.46
C SER A 253 -25.03 11.87 -8.24
N ALA A 254 -23.90 11.39 -7.69
CA ALA A 254 -23.90 10.62 -6.46
C ALA A 254 -24.28 11.52 -5.27
N SER A 255 -25.11 11.01 -4.36
CA SER A 255 -25.45 11.72 -3.12
C SER A 255 -24.23 11.79 -2.19
N LYS A 256 -24.17 12.82 -1.32
CA LYS A 256 -23.11 12.93 -0.28
C LYS A 256 -22.95 11.66 0.57
N ALA A 257 -24.04 10.94 0.83
CA ALA A 257 -24.00 9.67 1.56
C ALA A 257 -23.27 8.56 0.79
N GLN A 258 -23.52 8.44 -0.52
CA GLN A 258 -22.82 7.48 -1.39
C GLN A 258 -21.34 7.84 -1.52
N ILE A 259 -21.02 9.12 -1.74
CA ILE A 259 -19.64 9.63 -1.79
C ILE A 259 -18.92 9.31 -0.47
N THR A 260 -19.55 9.59 0.67
CA THR A 260 -18.96 9.34 1.99
C THR A 260 -18.60 7.87 2.18
N GLU A 261 -19.49 6.95 1.81
CA GLU A 261 -19.26 5.52 2.00
C GLU A 261 -18.14 4.99 1.09
N GLU A 262 -18.09 5.44 -0.16
CA GLU A 262 -17.03 5.08 -1.10
C GLU A 262 -15.67 5.62 -0.63
N ILE A 263 -15.62 6.89 -0.24
CA ILE A 263 -14.37 7.55 0.15
C ILE A 263 -13.86 7.02 1.49
N ARG A 264 -14.74 6.68 2.43
CA ARG A 264 -14.35 6.01 3.67
C ARG A 264 -13.61 4.71 3.39
N ARG A 265 -14.09 3.89 2.44
CA ARG A 265 -13.47 2.63 2.05
C ARG A 265 -12.08 2.85 1.46
N VAL A 266 -11.95 3.81 0.54
CA VAL A 266 -10.65 4.18 -0.06
C VAL A 266 -9.67 4.67 1.02
N ILE A 267 -10.09 5.59 1.89
CA ILE A 267 -9.24 6.17 2.94
C ILE A 267 -8.77 5.10 3.93
N ARG A 268 -9.65 4.19 4.37
CA ARG A 268 -9.28 3.13 5.33
C ARG A 268 -8.35 2.07 4.73
N SER A 269 -8.38 1.90 3.41
CA SER A 269 -7.44 1.02 2.71
C SER A 269 -6.02 1.63 2.61
N SER A 270 -5.89 2.96 2.73
CA SER A 270 -4.62 3.67 2.77
C SER A 270 -4.03 3.70 4.19
N LEU A 271 -2.74 3.42 4.31
CA LEU A 271 -2.04 3.43 5.59
C LEU A 271 -1.89 4.86 6.12
N ASP A 272 -1.47 5.80 5.28
CA ASP A 272 -1.16 7.18 5.67
C ASP A 272 -2.38 8.11 5.74
N ASN A 273 -3.43 7.83 4.97
CA ASN A 273 -4.61 8.70 4.93
C ASN A 273 -5.69 8.31 5.95
N ARG A 274 -5.60 7.15 6.60
CA ARG A 274 -6.64 6.68 7.53
C ARG A 274 -6.96 7.67 8.65
N ALA A 275 -5.93 8.30 9.23
CA ALA A 275 -6.12 9.29 10.30
C ALA A 275 -6.92 10.53 9.84
N LYS A 276 -7.01 10.77 8.53
CA LYS A 276 -7.76 11.86 7.90
C LYS A 276 -9.22 11.51 7.63
N GLU A 277 -9.68 10.29 7.91
CA GLU A 277 -11.07 9.87 7.61
C GLU A 277 -12.10 10.88 8.13
N SER A 278 -12.05 11.21 9.42
CA SER A 278 -12.98 12.19 10.02
C SER A 278 -12.92 13.54 9.30
N LEU A 279 -11.73 14.03 9.00
CA LEU A 279 -11.52 15.32 8.34
C LEU A 279 -12.11 15.35 6.92
N VAL A 280 -11.92 14.29 6.15
CA VAL A 280 -12.47 14.20 4.78
C VAL A 280 -13.99 14.01 4.81
N VAL A 281 -14.51 13.20 5.74
CA VAL A 281 -15.96 13.04 5.91
C VAL A 281 -16.63 14.34 6.33
N ASP A 282 -16.03 15.08 7.26
CA ASP A 282 -16.51 16.40 7.68
C ASP A 282 -16.51 17.39 6.51
N PHE A 283 -15.46 17.37 5.68
CA PHE A 283 -15.40 18.16 4.46
C PHE A 283 -16.54 17.81 3.49
N ILE A 284 -16.77 16.52 3.19
CA ILE A 284 -17.84 16.08 2.27
C ILE A 284 -19.21 16.56 2.75
N ASN A 285 -19.46 16.46 4.06
CA ASN A 285 -20.74 16.86 4.64
C ASN A 285 -20.94 18.38 4.58
N GLN A 286 -19.90 19.17 4.83
CA GLN A 286 -19.99 20.63 4.96
C GLN A 286 -19.81 21.40 3.64
N ALA A 287 -19.01 20.88 2.70
CA ALA A 287 -18.70 21.56 1.45
C ALA A 287 -19.92 21.67 0.54
N ASP A 288 -20.06 22.80 -0.15
CA ASP A 288 -20.99 22.94 -1.27
C ASP A 288 -20.28 22.58 -2.56
N PHE A 289 -20.54 21.38 -3.08
CA PHE A 289 -19.86 20.89 -4.28
C PHE A 289 -20.31 21.58 -5.56
N ASP A 290 -21.46 22.28 -5.54
CA ASP A 290 -21.94 23.03 -6.70
C ASP A 290 -21.14 24.32 -6.93
N GLU A 291 -20.47 24.82 -5.88
CA GLU A 291 -19.54 25.96 -5.95
C GLU A 291 -18.13 25.57 -6.37
N ILE A 292 -17.84 24.27 -6.52
CA ILE A 292 -16.52 23.77 -6.86
C ILE A 292 -16.47 23.43 -8.35
N PRO A 293 -15.77 24.21 -9.19
CA PRO A 293 -15.85 24.07 -10.65
C PRO A 293 -15.03 22.90 -11.21
N ASP A 294 -13.93 22.52 -10.55
CA ASP A 294 -12.96 21.56 -11.07
C ASP A 294 -12.17 20.83 -9.97
N LYS A 295 -11.34 19.85 -10.39
CA LYS A 295 -10.49 19.06 -9.49
C LYS A 295 -9.45 19.90 -8.72
N PRO A 296 -8.74 20.85 -9.34
CA PRO A 296 -7.87 21.74 -8.56
C PRO A 296 -8.62 22.51 -7.47
N ALA A 297 -9.83 23.00 -7.76
CA ALA A 297 -10.62 23.77 -6.79
C ALA A 297 -11.08 22.92 -5.60
N ILE A 298 -11.43 21.64 -5.76
CA ILE A 298 -11.77 20.78 -4.61
C ILE A 298 -10.57 20.56 -3.69
N ILE A 299 -9.37 20.46 -4.26
CA ILE A 299 -8.13 20.29 -3.52
C ILE A 299 -7.88 21.54 -2.67
N ASP A 300 -7.93 22.72 -3.28
CA ASP A 300 -7.75 24.00 -2.56
C ASP A 300 -8.82 24.19 -1.47
N ALA A 301 -10.09 23.91 -1.78
CA ALA A 301 -11.19 24.01 -0.82
C ALA A 301 -10.98 23.09 0.39
N PHE A 302 -10.54 21.85 0.16
CA PHE A 302 -10.24 20.91 1.23
C PHE A 302 -9.10 21.41 2.12
N TYR A 303 -7.98 21.87 1.54
CA TYR A 303 -6.84 22.34 2.34
C TYR A 303 -7.16 23.62 3.12
N GLN A 304 -8.02 24.49 2.59
CA GLN A 304 -8.53 25.65 3.34
C GLN A 304 -9.39 25.21 4.52
N PHE A 305 -10.36 24.32 4.28
CA PHE A 305 -11.19 23.73 5.33
C PHE A 305 -10.34 23.04 6.42
N ALA A 306 -9.37 22.21 6.00
CA ALA A 306 -8.49 21.46 6.89
C ALA A 306 -7.66 22.37 7.79
N ARG A 307 -7.19 23.54 7.31
CA ARG A 307 -6.45 24.51 8.14
C ARG A 307 -7.33 25.19 9.18
N VAL A 308 -8.60 25.44 8.86
CA VAL A 308 -9.56 25.99 9.83
C VAL A 308 -9.81 24.96 10.94
N GLU A 309 -10.09 23.71 10.57
CA GLU A 309 -10.31 22.61 11.51
C GLU A 309 -9.06 22.29 12.34
N GLN A 310 -7.87 22.35 11.75
CA GLN A 310 -6.60 22.16 12.45
C GLN A 310 -6.44 23.16 13.60
N LYS A 311 -6.74 24.44 13.37
CA LYS A 311 -6.66 25.48 14.42
C LYS A 311 -7.71 25.24 15.50
N ARG A 312 -8.96 24.96 15.11
CA ARG A 312 -10.07 24.68 16.03
C ARG A 312 -9.77 23.50 16.96
N GLU A 313 -9.28 22.39 16.41
CA GLU A 313 -8.95 21.18 17.18
C GLU A 313 -7.71 21.37 18.04
N LEU A 314 -6.71 22.14 17.59
CA LEU A 314 -5.55 22.49 18.39
C LEU A 314 -5.95 23.30 19.63
N ASP A 315 -6.77 24.33 19.46
CA ASP A 315 -7.22 25.17 20.58
C ASP A 315 -8.06 24.36 21.57
N ALA A 316 -8.92 23.45 21.06
CA ALA A 316 -9.68 22.53 21.91
C ALA A 316 -8.78 21.54 22.68
N LEU A 317 -7.70 21.04 22.06
CA LEU A 317 -6.73 20.16 22.70
C LEU A 317 -5.97 20.89 23.82
N ILE A 318 -5.50 22.11 23.55
CA ILE A 318 -4.81 22.95 24.54
C ILE A 318 -5.73 23.25 25.73
N ALA A 319 -6.98 23.60 25.47
CA ALA A 319 -7.96 23.92 26.52
C ALA A 319 -8.34 22.70 27.36
N SER A 320 -8.61 21.55 26.72
CA SER A 320 -9.07 20.34 27.41
C SER A 320 -8.01 19.73 28.34
N GLU A 321 -6.73 19.82 27.96
CA GLU A 321 -5.61 19.29 28.76
C GLU A 321 -4.88 20.37 29.59
N ASN A 322 -5.38 21.62 29.56
CA ASN A 322 -4.81 22.77 30.26
C ASN A 322 -3.29 22.96 29.96
N LEU A 323 -2.93 22.82 28.68
CA LEU A 323 -1.53 22.89 28.23
C LEU A 323 -1.03 24.33 28.23
N ASN A 324 0.29 24.49 28.35
CA ASN A 324 0.93 25.78 28.09
C ASN A 324 0.78 26.12 26.60
N GLN A 325 -0.01 27.14 26.27
CA GLN A 325 -0.41 27.49 24.90
C GLN A 325 0.79 27.76 23.97
N GLU A 326 1.75 28.57 24.38
CA GLU A 326 2.91 28.92 23.54
C GLU A 326 3.83 27.72 23.30
N ALA A 327 4.11 26.96 24.37
CA ALA A 327 4.91 25.74 24.25
C ALA A 327 4.20 24.70 23.38
N ALA A 328 2.87 24.58 23.52
CA ALA A 328 2.04 23.64 22.78
C ALA A 328 2.03 23.91 21.29
N LYS A 329 1.73 25.16 20.90
CA LYS A 329 1.78 25.59 19.50
C LYS A 329 3.16 25.34 18.88
N ARG A 330 4.24 25.66 19.60
CA ARG A 330 5.61 25.47 19.11
C ARG A 330 5.96 24.01 18.87
N TYR A 331 5.67 23.14 19.84
CA TYR A 331 5.94 21.72 19.70
C TYR A 331 5.09 21.09 18.60
N ILE A 332 3.79 21.40 18.54
CA ILE A 332 2.88 20.81 17.56
C ILE A 332 3.23 21.28 16.15
N ALA A 333 3.61 22.56 15.96
CA ALA A 333 4.13 23.05 14.69
C ALA A 333 5.40 22.31 14.27
N ALA A 334 6.33 22.08 15.20
CA ALA A 334 7.53 21.31 14.92
C ALA A 334 7.23 19.84 14.61
N ALA A 335 6.27 19.23 15.30
CA ALA A 335 5.84 17.85 15.10
C ALA A 335 5.15 17.67 13.74
N LEU A 336 4.25 18.59 13.35
CA LEU A 336 3.62 18.59 12.03
C LEU A 336 4.63 18.78 10.90
N LYS A 337 5.64 19.64 11.09
CA LYS A 337 6.73 19.81 10.12
C LYS A 337 7.61 18.57 9.99
N ARG A 338 7.78 17.79 11.07
CA ARG A 338 8.49 16.51 11.07
C ARG A 338 7.61 15.34 10.66
N GLU A 339 6.29 15.53 10.61
CA GLU A 339 5.26 14.52 10.37
C GLU A 339 5.15 13.43 11.45
N PHE A 340 5.77 13.62 12.61
CA PHE A 340 5.62 12.74 13.77
C PHE A 340 5.82 13.48 15.09
N ALA A 341 5.15 13.01 16.14
CA ALA A 341 5.37 13.45 17.53
C ALA A 341 6.49 12.62 18.18
N SER A 342 7.30 13.25 19.05
CA SER A 342 8.40 12.57 19.74
C SER A 342 8.38 12.85 21.24
N GLU A 343 8.46 11.80 22.05
CA GLU A 343 8.64 11.94 23.50
C GLU A 343 10.06 12.37 23.90
N ASN A 344 11.00 12.33 22.94
CA ASN A 344 12.39 12.67 23.18
C ASN A 344 12.58 14.18 23.34
N GLY A 345 13.46 14.55 24.27
CA GLY A 345 13.76 15.94 24.59
C GLY A 345 12.87 16.51 25.69
N THR A 346 12.94 17.84 25.86
CA THR A 346 12.24 18.54 26.94
C THR A 346 11.00 19.31 26.48
N ASP A 347 10.79 19.45 25.18
CA ASP A 347 9.68 20.22 24.61
C ASP A 347 8.32 19.64 24.99
N LEU A 348 8.20 18.30 25.03
CA LEU A 348 6.99 17.63 25.51
C LEU A 348 6.65 18.03 26.95
N ASN A 349 7.65 18.02 27.82
CA ASN A 349 7.47 18.35 29.24
C ASN A 349 7.16 19.84 29.44
N ALA A 350 7.64 20.72 28.55
CA ALA A 350 7.41 22.16 28.63
C ALA A 350 5.95 22.56 28.36
N MET A 351 5.20 21.73 27.64
CA MET A 351 3.77 21.94 27.37
C MET A 351 2.87 21.52 28.53
N LEU A 352 3.31 20.57 29.35
CA LEU A 352 2.49 19.99 30.39
C LEU A 352 2.14 21.02 31.47
N PRO A 353 0.97 20.89 32.12
CA PRO A 353 0.63 21.71 33.28
C PRO A 353 1.70 21.57 34.37
N LYS A 354 1.88 22.60 35.20
CA LYS A 354 2.84 22.59 36.31
C LYS A 354 2.43 21.59 37.40
N ILE A 355 2.76 20.32 37.18
CA ILE A 355 2.59 19.21 38.10
C ILE A 355 3.99 18.66 38.41
N SER A 356 4.25 18.32 39.67
CA SER A 356 5.53 17.71 40.05
C SER A 356 5.75 16.39 39.28
N PRO A 357 6.93 16.15 38.69
CA PRO A 357 7.27 14.87 38.07
C PRO A 357 7.18 13.67 39.02
N LEU A 358 7.23 13.92 40.34
CA LEU A 358 7.07 12.91 41.40
C LEU A 358 5.59 12.58 41.69
N ASN A 359 4.65 13.26 41.05
CA ASN A 359 3.23 12.96 41.19
C ASN A 359 2.92 11.63 40.45
N PRO A 360 2.30 10.65 41.11
CA PRO A 360 1.96 9.37 40.48
C PRO A 360 1.10 9.50 39.22
N LYS A 361 0.35 10.60 39.06
CA LYS A 361 -0.48 10.89 37.88
C LYS A 361 0.26 11.59 36.73
N TYR A 362 1.51 12.01 36.94
CA TYR A 362 2.28 12.76 35.95
C TYR A 362 2.56 11.91 34.70
N LEU A 363 3.01 10.66 34.90
CA LEU A 363 3.34 9.75 33.80
C LEU A 363 2.10 9.42 32.95
N THR A 364 0.98 9.13 33.60
CA THR A 364 -0.28 8.85 32.92
C THR A 364 -0.77 10.06 32.13
N LEU A 365 -0.71 11.27 32.70
CA LEU A 365 -1.09 12.49 31.99
C LEU A 365 -0.17 12.74 30.79
N LYS A 366 1.15 12.61 30.98
CA LYS A 366 2.14 12.79 29.92
C LYS A 366 1.84 11.84 28.75
N GLN A 367 1.58 10.57 29.04
CA GLN A 367 1.25 9.57 28.03
C GLN A 367 -0.05 9.91 27.30
N THR A 368 -1.13 10.23 28.02
CA THR A 368 -2.41 10.61 27.41
C THR A 368 -2.29 11.85 26.52
N VAL A 369 -1.57 12.87 26.96
CA VAL A 369 -1.32 14.08 26.17
C VAL A 369 -0.50 13.75 24.93
N PHE A 370 0.55 12.91 25.06
CA PHE A 370 1.36 12.48 23.93
C PHE A 370 0.53 11.73 22.89
N GLU A 371 -0.31 10.77 23.31
CA GLU A 371 -1.19 10.01 22.42
C GLU A 371 -2.17 10.93 21.67
N LYS A 372 -2.76 11.92 22.35
CA LYS A 372 -3.64 12.91 21.70
C LYS A 372 -2.90 13.78 20.69
N ILE A 373 -1.68 14.22 21.01
CA ILE A 373 -0.88 15.01 20.08
C ILE A 373 -0.41 14.16 18.89
N ALA A 374 0.00 12.91 19.11
CA ALA A 374 0.36 11.98 18.04
C ALA A 374 -0.82 11.78 17.08
N ALA A 375 -2.02 11.51 17.61
CA ALA A 375 -3.23 11.40 16.80
C ALA A 375 -3.56 12.70 16.03
N PHE A 376 -3.38 13.86 16.65
CA PHE A 376 -3.54 15.15 15.99
C PHE A 376 -2.53 15.34 14.84
N VAL A 377 -1.26 14.99 15.07
CA VAL A 377 -0.22 15.07 14.04
C VAL A 377 -0.53 14.11 12.89
N ASP A 378 -0.92 12.87 13.16
CA ASP A 378 -1.31 11.91 12.11
C ASP A 378 -2.50 12.41 11.28
N LYS A 379 -3.49 13.03 11.93
CA LYS A 379 -4.67 13.61 11.28
C LYS A 379 -4.31 14.80 10.38
N PHE A 380 -3.38 15.66 10.79
CA PHE A 380 -3.09 16.92 10.08
C PHE A 380 -1.73 16.97 9.36
N LYS A 381 -0.92 15.90 9.37
CA LYS A 381 0.33 15.84 8.60
C LYS A 381 0.05 16.06 7.11
N GLY A 382 0.85 16.92 6.47
CA GLY A 382 0.70 17.31 5.06
C GLY A 382 -0.31 18.44 4.78
N VAL A 383 -1.11 18.91 5.74
CA VAL A 383 -2.09 20.01 5.53
C VAL A 383 -1.42 21.38 5.40
N GLY A 384 -0.28 21.56 6.07
CA GLY A 384 0.46 22.83 6.14
C GLY A 384 -0.30 23.92 6.91
N GLY A 385 0.13 25.18 6.73
CA GLY A 385 -0.44 26.35 7.43
C GLY A 385 0.37 26.82 8.63
N ASP A 386 0.11 28.06 9.06
CA ASP A 386 0.73 28.63 10.27
C ASP A 386 -0.19 28.43 11.48
N LEU A 387 0.39 27.87 12.54
CA LEU A 387 -0.24 27.60 13.83
C LEU A 387 -0.03 28.73 14.85
N SER A 388 0.71 29.77 14.46
CA SER A 388 0.95 30.98 15.27
C SER A 388 -0.35 31.61 15.75
#